data_AF-A0A9P6IP77-F1
#
_entry.id   AF-A0A9P6IP77-F1
#
_cell.length_a   1.000
_cell.length_b   1.000
_cell.length_c   1.000
_cell.angle_alpha   90.00
_cell.angle_beta   90.00
_cell.angle_gamma   90.00
#
_symmetry.space_group_name_H-M   'P 1'
#
loop_
_entity.id
_entity.type
_entity.pdbx_description
1 polymer ?
#
loop_
_entity_poly.entity_id
_entity_poly.type
_entity_poly.pdbx_seq_one_letter_code
_entity_poly.pdbx_strand_id
1 'polypeptide(L)'
;MHIVDKVEQEAQRNRNQHSFNYVHMSQEQQEAITASRTPRTTEVRHLYSDGSLMNAGTAECSMSFGVVGEQQQAIRAKTTGFASSTKAELMGLIAAILAVVPDQDVIVHLDNKAVVTQYQTLVAYRDRATVKEKLRSNNYLEWGVAHRICNERTGTTAVEWVRGHNDDYWNERADVEAKAAQRDPGTAWTVDTTAQEEVRYTAQLQGVTMECDPRQVLKMQTTRRWHQSWRAQRRTKNNVPDYDNVDWPGTLAIVHDNKAVNTFFSSQNDTR
;
A
#
# COMPACT_ATOMS: atom_id res chain seq x y z
N MET A 1 0.95 35.94 28.51
CA MET A 1 0.72 35.13 27.30
C MET A 1 0.07 36.03 26.26
N HIS A 2 0.83 36.45 25.25
CA HIS A 2 0.45 37.50 24.31
C HIS A 2 -0.63 36.98 23.34
N ILE A 3 -1.46 37.88 22.80
CA ILE A 3 -2.52 37.52 21.83
C ILE A 3 -1.94 36.82 20.59
N VAL A 4 -0.72 37.18 20.19
CA VAL A 4 0.01 36.57 19.07
C VAL A 4 0.28 35.09 19.33
N ASP A 5 0.79 34.74 20.52
CA ASP A 5 1.05 33.35 20.92
C ASP A 5 -0.22 32.48 20.86
N LYS A 6 -1.38 33.04 21.23
CA LYS A 6 -2.67 32.34 21.16
C LYS A 6 -3.11 32.07 19.72
N VAL A 7 -2.97 33.06 18.84
CA VAL A 7 -3.34 32.93 17.42
C VAL A 7 -2.43 31.93 16.71
N GLU A 8 -1.13 31.94 17.00
CA GLU A 8 -0.19 30.97 16.45
C GLU A 8 -0.46 29.55 16.96
N GLN A 9 -0.74 29.39 18.25
CA GLN A 9 -1.13 28.10 18.83
C GLN A 9 -2.45 27.57 18.24
N GLU A 10 -3.42 28.45 18.01
CA GLU A 10 -4.72 28.09 17.44
C GLU A 10 -4.62 27.76 15.94
N ALA A 11 -3.81 28.49 15.18
CA ALA A 11 -3.48 28.16 13.80
C ALA A 11 -2.69 26.84 13.68
N GLN A 12 -1.76 26.59 14.60
CA GLN A 12 -1.01 25.33 14.66
C GLN A 12 -1.91 24.16 15.06
N ARG A 13 -2.85 24.37 15.98
CA ARG A 13 -3.88 23.40 16.37
C ARG A 13 -4.79 23.06 15.19
N ASN A 14 -5.27 24.06 14.44
CA ASN A 14 -6.10 23.85 13.26
C ASN A 14 -5.34 23.12 12.13
N ARG A 15 -4.06 23.45 11.90
CA ARG A 15 -3.20 22.72 10.95
C ARG A 15 -2.96 21.27 11.36
N ASN A 16 -2.69 21.05 12.65
CA ASN A 16 -2.55 19.70 13.21
C ASN A 16 -3.83 18.88 13.05
N GLN A 17 -4.99 19.50 13.20
CA GLN A 17 -6.30 18.87 13.05
C GLN A 17 -6.64 18.55 11.59
N HIS A 18 -6.22 19.38 10.62
CA HIS A 18 -6.43 19.13 9.19
C HIS A 18 -5.63 17.92 8.67
N SER A 19 -4.41 17.71 9.14
CA SER A 19 -3.59 16.58 8.69
C SER A 19 -4.20 15.19 8.99
N PHE A 20 -5.00 15.05 10.05
CA PHE A 20 -5.68 13.80 10.39
C PHE A 20 -7.00 13.58 9.64
N ASN A 21 -7.54 14.61 8.97
CA ASN A 21 -8.80 14.48 8.24
C ASN A 21 -8.72 13.49 7.08
N TYR A 22 -7.51 13.13 6.63
CA TYR A 22 -7.29 12.26 5.48
C TYR A 22 -7.04 10.79 5.84
N VAL A 23 -6.93 10.46 7.12
CA VAL A 23 -6.64 9.10 7.57
C VAL A 23 -7.52 8.76 8.77
N HIS A 24 -8.39 7.76 8.59
CA HIS A 24 -9.19 7.20 9.66
C HIS A 24 -8.33 6.27 10.51
N MET A 25 -8.28 6.57 11.80
CA MET A 25 -7.58 5.81 12.83
C MET A 25 -8.29 6.01 14.17
N SER A 26 -7.98 5.18 15.17
CA SER A 26 -8.53 5.33 16.52
C SER A 26 -8.02 6.60 17.22
N GLN A 27 -8.76 7.09 18.21
CA GLN A 27 -8.36 8.25 19.00
C GLN A 27 -7.00 8.04 19.68
N GLU A 28 -6.76 6.85 20.24
CA GLU A 28 -5.48 6.50 20.87
C GLU A 28 -4.30 6.62 19.88
N GLN A 29 -4.49 6.21 18.63
CA GLN A 29 -3.48 6.36 17.58
C GLN A 29 -3.24 7.83 17.21
N GLN A 30 -4.30 8.65 17.15
CA GLN A 30 -4.15 10.10 16.92
C GLN A 30 -3.39 10.78 18.05
N GLU A 31 -3.68 10.41 19.30
CA GLU A 31 -3.00 10.91 20.49
C GLU A 31 -1.53 10.49 20.49
N ALA A 32 -1.22 9.25 20.13
CA ALA A 32 0.16 8.76 20.01
C ALA A 32 0.98 9.54 18.96
N ILE A 33 0.40 9.82 17.79
CA ILE A 33 1.04 10.66 16.76
C ILE A 33 1.18 12.09 17.25
N THR A 34 0.16 12.63 17.92
CA THR A 34 0.22 14.00 18.44
C THR A 34 1.30 14.13 19.52
N ALA A 35 1.48 13.09 20.35
CA ALA A 35 2.56 13.03 21.33
C ALA A 35 3.93 12.94 20.67
N SER A 36 4.06 12.28 19.50
CA SER A 36 5.34 12.22 18.77
C SER A 36 5.76 13.55 18.16
N ARG A 37 4.80 14.47 17.93
CA ARG A 37 4.99 15.84 17.42
C ARG A 37 5.63 16.80 18.44
N THR A 38 6.55 16.34 19.28
CA THR A 38 7.31 17.26 20.13
C THR A 38 8.35 18.00 19.27
N PRO A 39 8.27 19.33 19.12
CA PRO A 39 9.34 20.10 18.49
C PRO A 39 10.48 20.18 19.50
N ARG A 40 11.57 19.47 19.23
CA ARG A 40 12.73 19.41 20.14
C ARG A 40 13.90 20.28 19.66
N THR A 41 13.99 20.55 18.36
CA THR A 41 15.07 21.31 17.71
C THR A 41 14.58 21.95 16.40
N THR A 42 15.34 22.89 15.85
CA THR A 42 15.19 23.38 14.45
C THR A 42 15.80 22.43 13.42
N GLU A 43 16.23 21.24 13.84
CA GLU A 43 16.93 20.29 12.97
C GLU A 43 15.94 19.44 12.17
N VAL A 44 16.42 18.95 11.02
CA VAL A 44 15.68 18.03 10.15
C VAL A 44 15.42 16.73 10.90
N ARG A 45 14.18 16.24 10.85
CA ARG A 45 13.77 15.00 11.51
C ARG A 45 14.06 13.79 10.63
N HIS A 46 14.81 12.82 11.14
CA HIS A 46 15.08 11.56 10.44
C HIS A 46 14.18 10.46 10.99
N LEU A 47 13.30 9.93 10.15
CA LEU A 47 12.40 8.82 10.48
C LEU A 47 12.64 7.64 9.56
N TYR A 48 12.44 6.44 10.07
CA TYR A 48 12.58 5.18 9.34
C TYR A 48 11.23 4.50 9.38
N SER A 49 10.81 3.96 8.23
CA SER A 49 9.54 3.28 8.11
C SER A 49 9.67 2.01 7.32
N ASP A 50 8.90 1.00 7.71
CA ASP A 50 8.81 -0.26 6.99
C ASP A 50 7.36 -0.80 7.00
N GLY A 51 7.05 -1.65 6.02
CA GLY A 51 5.77 -2.30 5.83
C GLY A 51 5.88 -3.82 5.81
N SER A 52 4.98 -4.49 6.52
CA SER A 52 4.91 -5.94 6.60
C SER A 52 3.61 -6.47 6.00
N LEU A 53 3.72 -7.46 5.11
CA LEU A 53 2.61 -8.27 4.62
C LEU A 53 2.80 -9.71 5.11
N MET A 54 1.83 -10.23 5.86
CA MET A 54 1.84 -11.62 6.36
C MET A 54 0.69 -12.44 5.78
N ASN A 55 0.91 -13.75 5.67
CA ASN A 55 -0.11 -14.74 5.30
C ASN A 55 -0.83 -14.44 3.97
N ALA A 56 -0.10 -13.88 2.99
CA ALA A 56 -0.66 -13.51 1.69
C ALA A 56 -1.36 -14.69 1.01
N GLY A 57 -2.56 -14.44 0.49
CA GLY A 57 -3.39 -15.47 -0.18
C GLY A 57 -4.22 -16.33 0.77
N THR A 58 -4.18 -16.09 2.08
CA THR A 58 -4.99 -16.77 3.08
C THR A 58 -6.05 -15.84 3.69
N ALA A 59 -7.00 -16.38 4.44
CA ALA A 59 -7.98 -15.60 5.20
C ALA A 59 -7.35 -14.79 6.35
N GLU A 60 -6.14 -15.15 6.78
CA GLU A 60 -5.37 -14.48 7.83
C GLU A 60 -4.41 -13.42 7.28
N CYS A 61 -4.57 -13.04 6.01
CA CYS A 61 -3.74 -12.04 5.35
C CYS A 61 -3.85 -10.69 6.07
N SER A 62 -2.71 -10.10 6.40
CA SER A 62 -2.66 -8.86 7.16
C SER A 62 -1.51 -7.96 6.70
N MET A 63 -1.78 -6.65 6.71
CA MET A 63 -0.81 -5.61 6.38
C MET A 63 -0.62 -4.70 7.58
N SER A 64 0.62 -4.35 7.87
CA SER A 64 0.96 -3.43 8.95
C SER A 64 2.21 -2.64 8.62
N PHE A 65 2.43 -1.55 9.34
CA PHE A 65 3.60 -0.72 9.18
C PHE A 65 4.15 -0.30 10.55
N GLY A 66 5.42 0.07 10.56
CA GLY A 66 6.12 0.58 11.73
C GLY A 66 6.96 1.79 11.34
N VAL A 67 6.96 2.80 12.20
CA VAL A 67 7.73 4.03 12.05
C VAL A 67 8.49 4.30 13.34
N VAL A 68 9.78 4.54 13.20
CA VAL A 68 10.69 4.84 14.30
C VAL A 68 11.59 6.02 13.93
N GLY A 69 12.24 6.59 14.93
CA GLY A 69 13.23 7.65 14.74
C GLY A 69 13.91 7.97 16.05
N GLU A 70 14.96 8.77 15.98
CA GLU A 70 15.68 9.18 17.17
C GLU A 70 14.74 9.95 18.13
N GLN A 71 14.67 9.48 19.37
CA GLN A 71 13.83 10.04 20.44
C GLN A 71 12.32 10.11 20.13
N GLN A 72 11.85 9.33 19.14
CA GLN A 72 10.45 9.16 18.81
C GLN A 72 9.93 7.84 19.38
N GLN A 73 8.76 7.88 20.01
CA GLN A 73 8.02 6.66 20.32
C GLN A 73 7.61 5.98 19.01
N ALA A 74 7.79 4.66 18.93
CA ALA A 74 7.40 3.91 17.75
C ALA A 74 5.91 4.09 17.45
N ILE A 75 5.60 4.40 16.20
CA ILE A 75 4.23 4.44 15.69
C ILE A 75 4.05 3.21 14.83
N ARG A 76 3.03 2.42 15.11
CA ARG A 76 2.78 1.19 14.37
C ARG A 76 1.30 0.90 14.32
N ALA A 77 0.83 0.35 13.21
CA ALA A 77 -0.59 0.00 13.04
C ALA A 77 -0.78 -0.99 11.90
N LYS A 78 -1.97 -1.59 11.85
CA LYS A 78 -2.46 -2.35 10.70
C LYS A 78 -3.08 -1.42 9.67
N THR A 79 -3.18 -1.87 8.42
CA THR A 79 -3.97 -1.24 7.37
C THR A 79 -4.84 -2.26 6.65
N THR A 80 -5.89 -1.82 5.97
CA THR A 80 -6.83 -2.68 5.24
C THR A 80 -6.84 -2.35 3.76
N GLY A 81 -7.56 -3.13 2.97
CA GLY A 81 -7.63 -3.00 1.52
C GLY A 81 -7.02 -4.20 0.81
N PHE A 82 -6.57 -3.99 -0.42
CA PHE A 82 -5.96 -5.05 -1.22
C PHE A 82 -4.56 -5.37 -0.67
N ALA A 83 -4.31 -6.66 -0.45
CA ALA A 83 -3.04 -7.14 0.08
C ALA A 83 -1.84 -6.72 -0.80
N SER A 84 -0.93 -5.93 -0.23
CA SER A 84 0.22 -5.36 -0.93
C SER A 84 1.28 -4.89 0.07
N SER A 85 2.51 -5.41 -0.03
CA SER A 85 3.64 -4.91 0.79
C SER A 85 3.90 -3.43 0.53
N THR A 86 3.83 -3.00 -0.74
CA THR A 86 3.96 -1.60 -1.15
C THR A 86 2.89 -0.70 -0.50
N LYS A 87 1.67 -1.22 -0.28
CA LYS A 87 0.63 -0.46 0.43
C LYS A 87 0.99 -0.29 1.91
N ALA A 88 1.47 -1.35 2.55
CA ALA A 88 1.92 -1.29 3.94
C ALA A 88 3.02 -0.24 4.12
N GLU A 89 4.04 -0.26 3.26
CA GLU A 89 5.13 0.73 3.28
C GLU A 89 4.65 2.16 2.99
N LEU A 90 3.74 2.36 2.03
CA LEU A 90 3.14 3.66 1.75
C LEU A 90 2.38 4.21 2.96
N MET A 91 1.64 3.37 3.67
CA MET A 91 0.96 3.77 4.91
C MET A 91 1.96 4.14 6.00
N GLY A 92 3.08 3.43 6.10
CA GLY A 92 4.20 3.79 6.97
C GLY A 92 4.82 5.15 6.63
N LEU A 93 5.03 5.44 5.35
CA LEU A 93 5.46 6.76 4.87
C LEU A 93 4.48 7.86 5.28
N ILE A 94 3.18 7.65 5.06
CA ILE A 94 2.13 8.60 5.48
C ILE A 94 2.19 8.82 7.00
N ALA A 95 2.30 7.74 7.78
CA ALA A 95 2.41 7.81 9.23
C ALA A 95 3.66 8.57 9.69
N ALA A 96 4.80 8.38 9.02
CA ALA A 96 6.04 9.10 9.31
C ALA A 96 5.89 10.61 9.08
N ILE A 97 5.26 11.00 7.98
CA ILE A 97 5.01 12.42 7.68
C ILE A 97 4.04 13.03 8.71
N LEU A 98 3.01 12.28 9.12
CA LEU A 98 2.06 12.72 10.15
C LEU A 98 2.70 12.82 11.55
N ALA A 99 3.76 12.07 11.83
CA ALA A 99 4.46 12.04 13.11
C ALA A 99 5.25 13.32 13.43
N VAL A 100 5.49 14.16 12.42
CA VAL A 100 6.30 15.37 12.52
C VAL A 100 5.43 16.62 12.55
N VAL A 101 5.84 17.64 13.31
CA VAL A 101 5.16 18.94 13.35
C VAL A 101 5.10 19.55 11.93
N PRO A 102 3.99 20.19 11.50
CA PRO A 102 3.83 20.65 10.11
C PRO A 102 4.91 21.58 9.56
N ASP A 103 5.63 22.31 10.41
CA ASP A 103 6.66 23.28 10.07
C ASP A 103 8.09 22.75 10.17
N GLN A 104 8.27 21.52 10.65
CA GLN A 104 9.59 20.88 10.74
C GLN A 104 9.89 20.07 9.46
N ASP A 105 11.12 20.21 8.96
CA ASP A 105 11.64 19.39 7.86
C ASP A 105 11.78 17.93 8.27
N VAL A 106 11.47 17.00 7.36
CA VAL A 106 11.57 15.56 7.61
C VAL A 106 12.21 14.82 6.43
N ILE A 107 13.09 13.88 6.74
CA ILE A 107 13.61 12.87 5.83
C ILE A 107 13.09 11.51 6.29
N VAL A 108 12.32 10.84 5.44
CA VAL A 108 11.82 9.48 5.69
C VAL A 108 12.68 8.48 4.92
N HIS A 109 13.28 7.54 5.64
CA HIS A 109 14.11 6.46 5.13
C HIS A 109 13.24 5.23 4.92
N LEU A 110 13.30 4.67 3.70
CA LEU A 110 12.57 3.47 3.28
C LEU A 110 13.51 2.50 2.58
N ASP A 111 13.33 1.20 2.78
CA ASP A 111 14.14 0.17 2.11
C ASP A 111 13.59 -0.25 0.74
N ASN A 112 12.36 0.15 0.42
CA ASN A 112 11.73 -0.12 -0.87
C ASN A 112 11.92 1.00 -1.89
N LYS A 113 12.87 0.78 -2.80
CA LYS A 113 13.18 1.69 -3.90
C LYS A 113 11.99 2.02 -4.80
N ALA A 114 11.03 1.10 -4.97
CA ALA A 114 9.84 1.36 -5.79
C ALA A 114 8.93 2.41 -5.15
N VAL A 115 8.73 2.36 -3.83
CA VAL A 115 7.97 3.38 -3.08
C VAL A 115 8.70 4.72 -3.12
N VAL A 116 10.01 4.75 -2.93
CA VAL A 116 10.81 5.99 -3.06
C VAL A 116 10.66 6.61 -4.45
N THR A 117 10.74 5.79 -5.50
CA THR A 117 10.57 6.25 -6.89
C THR A 117 9.16 6.78 -7.14
N GLN A 118 8.14 6.07 -6.67
CA GLN A 118 6.74 6.50 -6.80
C GLN A 118 6.45 7.78 -6.02
N TYR A 119 7.03 7.95 -4.83
CA TYR A 119 6.94 9.20 -4.07
C TYR A 119 7.47 10.38 -4.89
N GLN A 120 8.65 10.24 -5.49
CA GLN A 120 9.22 11.31 -6.31
C GLN A 120 8.27 11.72 -7.44
N THR A 121 7.68 10.75 -8.15
CA THR A 121 6.77 11.04 -9.27
C THR A 121 5.38 11.53 -8.83
N LEU A 122 4.76 10.89 -7.85
CA LEU A 122 3.34 11.05 -7.52
C LEU A 122 3.08 12.05 -6.39
N VAL A 123 4.12 12.40 -5.63
CA VAL A 123 4.08 13.34 -4.51
C VAL A 123 5.02 14.52 -4.78
N ALA A 124 6.34 14.33 -4.76
CA ALA A 124 7.28 15.45 -4.83
C ALA A 124 7.23 16.24 -6.16
N TYR A 125 7.04 15.55 -7.27
CA TYR A 125 6.93 16.14 -8.61
C TYR A 125 5.56 15.89 -9.24
N ARG A 126 4.50 15.86 -8.41
CA ARG A 126 3.15 15.50 -8.85
C ARG A 126 2.62 16.34 -10.01
N ASP A 127 2.97 17.62 -10.08
CA ASP A 127 2.56 18.52 -11.17
C ASP A 127 3.12 18.12 -12.53
N ARG A 128 4.23 17.37 -12.54
CA ARG A 128 4.84 16.83 -13.75
C ARG A 128 4.22 15.48 -14.16
N ALA A 129 3.56 14.79 -13.23
CA ALA A 129 2.93 13.51 -13.49
C ALA A 129 1.63 13.70 -14.26
N THR A 130 1.51 13.00 -15.38
CA THR A 130 0.28 12.97 -16.17
C THR A 130 -0.83 12.27 -15.38
N VAL A 131 -2.09 12.61 -15.69
CA VAL A 131 -3.27 11.90 -15.14
C VAL A 131 -3.17 10.39 -15.33
N LYS A 132 -2.60 9.97 -16.47
CA LYS A 132 -2.37 8.56 -16.80
C LYS A 132 -1.38 7.89 -15.85
N GLU A 133 -0.28 8.55 -15.50
CA GLU A 133 0.71 8.00 -14.54
C GLU A 133 0.12 7.91 -13.14
N LYS A 134 -0.64 8.93 -12.72
CA LYS A 134 -1.36 8.94 -11.44
C LYS A 134 -2.33 7.75 -11.35
N LEU A 135 -3.24 7.61 -12.32
CA LEU A 135 -4.29 6.57 -12.28
C LEU A 135 -3.80 5.13 -12.53
N ARG A 136 -2.63 4.96 -13.15
CA ARG A 136 -2.04 3.62 -13.38
C ARG A 136 -1.19 3.12 -12.23
N SER A 137 -0.90 3.98 -11.27
CA SER A 137 -0.15 3.59 -10.08
C SER A 137 -1.07 2.81 -9.14
N ASN A 138 -0.57 1.70 -8.57
CA ASN A 138 -1.27 1.07 -7.47
C ASN A 138 -1.30 2.03 -6.28
N ASN A 139 -2.34 1.95 -5.46
CA ASN A 139 -2.60 2.81 -4.32
C ASN A 139 -2.67 4.30 -4.70
N TYR A 140 -3.20 4.62 -5.89
CA TYR A 140 -3.21 6.01 -6.39
C TYR A 140 -3.95 6.99 -5.49
N LEU A 141 -4.92 6.51 -4.71
CA LEU A 141 -5.67 7.32 -3.74
C LEU A 141 -4.81 7.65 -2.53
N GLU A 142 -4.12 6.65 -1.99
CA GLU A 142 -3.17 6.79 -0.90
C GLU A 142 -2.02 7.73 -1.29
N TRP A 143 -1.50 7.62 -2.52
CA TRP A 143 -0.50 8.56 -3.05
C TRP A 143 -1.03 9.99 -3.16
N GLY A 144 -2.30 10.14 -3.57
CA GLY A 144 -2.97 11.45 -3.57
C GLY A 144 -3.10 12.05 -2.18
N VAL A 145 -3.36 11.22 -1.15
CA VAL A 145 -3.41 11.69 0.24
C VAL A 145 -2.03 12.03 0.77
N ALA A 146 -1.01 11.22 0.46
CA ALA A 146 0.38 11.54 0.79
C ALA A 146 0.79 12.91 0.22
N HIS A 147 0.45 13.19 -1.03
CA HIS A 147 0.67 14.50 -1.62
C HIS A 147 -0.03 15.62 -0.86
N ARG A 148 -1.32 15.44 -0.55
CA ARG A 148 -2.10 16.46 0.15
C ARG A 148 -1.50 16.79 1.51
N ILE A 149 -1.14 15.76 2.27
CA ILE A 149 -0.46 15.92 3.57
C ILE A 149 0.86 16.67 3.40
N CYS A 150 1.68 16.33 2.40
CA CYS A 150 2.92 17.06 2.13
C CYS A 150 2.68 18.53 1.74
N ASN A 151 1.66 18.82 0.93
CA ASN A 151 1.37 20.17 0.44
C ASN A 151 0.78 21.11 1.51
N GLU A 152 0.14 20.55 2.54
CA GLU A 152 -0.40 21.34 3.67
C GLU A 152 0.65 21.64 4.75
N ARG A 153 1.81 21.00 4.67
CA ARG A 153 2.96 21.27 5.55
C ARG A 153 3.75 22.46 5.04
N THR A 154 4.36 23.19 5.98
CA THR A 154 5.33 24.25 5.64
C THR A 154 6.77 23.74 5.69
N GLY A 155 7.04 22.69 6.48
CA GLY A 155 8.31 21.97 6.46
C GLY A 155 8.42 21.05 5.24
N THR A 156 9.62 20.91 4.73
CA THR A 156 9.94 20.05 3.58
C THR A 156 9.85 18.58 3.94
N THR A 157 9.45 17.75 2.97
CA THR A 157 9.41 16.29 3.11
C THR A 157 10.28 15.67 2.03
N ALA A 158 11.36 15.03 2.44
CA ALA A 158 12.19 14.22 1.57
C ALA A 158 12.05 12.73 1.91
N VAL A 159 12.27 11.89 0.90
CA VAL A 159 12.25 10.43 1.06
C VAL A 159 13.52 9.88 0.45
N GLU A 160 14.26 9.13 1.25
CA GLU A 160 15.55 8.55 0.88
C GLU A 160 15.47 7.03 0.90
N TRP A 161 16.15 6.41 -0.06
CA TRP A 161 16.27 4.97 -0.12
C TRP A 161 17.45 4.52 0.73
N VAL A 162 17.18 3.66 1.69
CA VAL A 162 18.21 2.94 2.45
C VAL A 162 18.31 1.50 1.96
N ARG A 163 19.49 0.91 2.04
CA ARG A 163 19.67 -0.48 1.64
C ARG A 163 19.16 -1.39 2.76
N GLY A 164 18.14 -2.19 2.47
CA GLY A 164 17.68 -3.24 3.39
C GLY A 164 18.80 -4.24 3.71
N HIS A 165 18.80 -4.75 4.96
CA HIS A 165 19.77 -5.72 5.49
C HIS A 165 21.24 -5.26 5.43
N ASN A 166 21.51 -4.01 5.83
CA ASN A 166 22.86 -3.44 5.88
C ASN A 166 23.24 -2.95 7.29
N ASP A 167 22.72 -3.61 8.34
CA ASP A 167 22.93 -3.28 9.75
C ASP A 167 22.52 -1.84 10.13
N ASP A 168 21.57 -1.24 9.40
CA ASP A 168 20.96 0.03 9.79
C ASP A 168 19.99 -0.23 10.94
N TYR A 169 20.44 0.15 12.15
CA TYR A 169 19.71 -0.04 13.38
C TYR A 169 18.27 0.49 13.33
N TRP A 170 18.03 1.65 12.72
CA TRP A 170 16.70 2.25 12.70
C TRP A 170 15.80 1.58 11.66
N ASN A 171 16.34 1.18 10.51
CA ASN A 171 15.60 0.41 9.52
C ASN A 171 15.18 -0.97 10.07
N GLU A 172 16.11 -1.69 10.71
CA GLU A 172 15.79 -2.98 11.35
C GLU A 172 14.74 -2.84 12.45
N ARG A 173 14.83 -1.76 13.23
CA ARG A 173 13.83 -1.47 14.24
C ARG A 173 12.46 -1.17 13.61
N ALA A 174 12.39 -0.48 12.47
CA ALA A 174 11.14 -0.24 11.76
C ALA A 174 10.48 -1.55 11.30
N ASP A 175 11.25 -2.49 10.74
CA ASP A 175 10.78 -3.84 10.36
C ASP A 175 10.23 -4.62 11.57
N VAL A 176 10.94 -4.57 12.70
CA VAL A 176 10.49 -5.21 13.95
C VAL A 176 9.15 -4.62 14.42
N GLU A 177 9.01 -3.29 14.41
CA GLU A 177 7.75 -2.64 14.80
C GLU A 177 6.61 -2.94 13.82
N ALA A 178 6.90 -2.99 12.51
CA ALA A 178 5.93 -3.37 11.49
C ALA A 178 5.41 -4.80 11.73
N LYS A 179 6.30 -5.76 12.00
CA LYS A 179 5.92 -7.15 12.34
C LYS A 179 5.18 -7.24 13.67
N ALA A 180 5.55 -6.44 14.68
CA ALA A 180 4.88 -6.42 15.97
C ALA A 180 3.42 -5.95 15.84
N ALA A 181 3.16 -4.93 15.00
CA ALA A 181 1.83 -4.38 14.77
C ALA A 181 0.80 -5.39 14.24
N GLN A 182 1.25 -6.50 13.65
CA GLN A 182 0.37 -7.58 13.19
C GLN A 182 -0.47 -8.17 14.34
N ARG A 183 0.08 -8.15 15.57
CA ARG A 183 -0.55 -8.70 16.77
C ARG A 183 -1.29 -7.63 17.58
N ASP A 184 -1.14 -6.36 17.23
CA ASP A 184 -1.75 -5.29 18.00
C ASP A 184 -3.29 -5.32 17.84
N PRO A 185 -4.04 -5.28 18.96
CA PRO A 185 -5.46 -5.03 18.93
C PRO A 185 -5.66 -3.53 18.64
N GLY A 186 -6.42 -3.21 17.60
CA GLY A 186 -6.66 -1.81 17.25
C GLY A 186 -7.32 -1.65 15.89
N THR A 187 -7.88 -0.47 15.68
CA THR A 187 -8.45 -0.07 14.39
C THR A 187 -7.33 0.05 13.36
N ALA A 188 -7.49 -0.64 12.24
CA ALA A 188 -6.58 -0.54 11.12
C ALA A 188 -6.78 0.82 10.42
N TRP A 189 -5.67 1.43 10.03
CA TRP A 189 -5.68 2.72 9.36
C TRP A 189 -6.22 2.59 7.94
N THR A 190 -7.10 3.51 7.57
CA THR A 190 -7.61 3.64 6.21
C THR A 190 -7.54 5.08 5.76
N VAL A 191 -7.23 5.28 4.49
CA VAL A 191 -7.18 6.61 3.89
C VAL A 191 -8.60 7.07 3.55
N ASP A 192 -8.94 8.31 3.87
CA ASP A 192 -10.18 8.93 3.42
C ASP A 192 -10.07 9.28 1.94
N THR A 193 -10.63 8.40 1.11
CA THR A 193 -10.63 8.57 -0.35
C THR A 193 -11.53 9.69 -0.85
N THR A 194 -12.45 10.20 -0.02
CA THR A 194 -13.37 11.28 -0.40
C THR A 194 -12.69 12.65 -0.41
N ALA A 195 -11.57 12.77 0.29
CA ALA A 195 -10.80 14.00 0.37
C ALA A 195 -9.91 14.28 -0.86
N GLN A 196 -10.06 13.53 -1.96
CA GLN A 196 -9.26 13.71 -3.17
C GLN A 196 -9.92 14.66 -4.17
N GLU A 197 -9.37 15.87 -4.33
CA GLU A 197 -9.92 16.89 -5.24
C GLU A 197 -9.63 16.60 -6.72
N GLU A 198 -8.51 15.96 -7.03
CA GLU A 198 -8.12 15.62 -8.40
C GLU A 198 -8.92 14.47 -9.01
N VAL A 199 -9.44 13.57 -8.17
CA VAL A 199 -10.17 12.38 -8.62
C VAL A 199 -11.61 12.46 -8.15
N ARG A 200 -12.48 12.96 -9.02
CA ARG A 200 -13.92 13.07 -8.75
C ARG A 200 -14.66 11.74 -8.65
N TYR A 201 -14.12 10.69 -9.28
CA TYR A 201 -14.76 9.38 -9.34
C TYR A 201 -13.73 8.29 -9.13
N THR A 202 -14.03 7.37 -8.23
CA THR A 202 -13.21 6.19 -7.98
C THR A 202 -13.89 4.96 -8.57
N ALA A 203 -13.10 4.09 -9.20
CA ALA A 203 -13.61 2.83 -9.70
C ALA A 203 -13.87 1.89 -8.51
N GLN A 204 -15.00 1.20 -8.52
CA GLN A 204 -15.34 0.21 -7.51
C GLN A 204 -15.52 -1.17 -8.14
N LEU A 205 -15.06 -2.20 -7.45
CA LEU A 205 -15.29 -3.59 -7.78
C LEU A 205 -16.07 -4.24 -6.64
N GLN A 206 -17.31 -4.65 -6.92
CA GLN A 206 -18.20 -5.26 -5.91
C GLN A 206 -18.40 -4.40 -4.65
N GLY A 207 -18.49 -3.08 -4.82
CA GLY A 207 -18.66 -2.13 -3.71
C GLY A 207 -17.37 -1.77 -2.96
N VAL A 208 -16.22 -2.33 -3.35
CA VAL A 208 -14.90 -1.98 -2.80
C VAL A 208 -14.16 -1.07 -3.76
N THR A 209 -13.63 0.05 -3.26
CA THR A 209 -12.78 0.96 -4.04
C THR A 209 -11.56 0.24 -4.58
N MET A 210 -11.26 0.44 -5.86
CA MET A 210 -10.12 -0.21 -6.50
C MET A 210 -8.82 0.52 -6.18
N GLU A 211 -7.88 -0.21 -5.60
CA GLU A 211 -6.56 0.28 -5.19
C GLU A 211 -5.46 -0.05 -6.22
N CYS A 212 -5.84 -0.50 -7.42
CA CYS A 212 -4.91 -0.90 -8.48
C CYS A 212 -5.26 -0.24 -9.80
N ASP A 213 -4.38 -0.32 -10.79
CA ASP A 213 -4.58 0.24 -12.14
C ASP A 213 -5.96 -0.18 -12.71
N PRO A 214 -6.93 0.74 -12.83
CA PRO A 214 -8.26 0.41 -13.31
C PRO A 214 -8.25 -0.17 -14.73
N ARG A 215 -7.28 0.23 -15.56
CA ARG A 215 -7.11 -0.30 -16.91
C ARG A 215 -6.72 -1.77 -16.88
N GLN A 216 -5.83 -2.17 -15.98
CA GLN A 216 -5.43 -3.57 -15.84
C GLN A 216 -6.61 -4.43 -15.41
N VAL A 217 -7.42 -3.95 -14.47
CA VAL A 217 -8.63 -4.66 -14.05
C VAL A 217 -9.64 -4.79 -15.18
N LEU A 218 -9.92 -3.71 -15.93
CA LEU A 218 -10.81 -3.77 -17.11
C LEU A 218 -10.28 -4.73 -18.18
N LYS A 219 -8.98 -4.72 -18.43
CA LYS A 219 -8.33 -5.67 -19.35
C LYS A 219 -8.50 -7.10 -18.87
N MET A 220 -8.25 -7.37 -17.58
CA MET A 220 -8.39 -8.69 -16.98
C MET A 220 -9.85 -9.19 -17.05
N GLN A 221 -10.83 -8.34 -16.71
CA GLN A 221 -12.24 -8.68 -16.85
C GLN A 221 -12.61 -9.02 -18.28
N THR A 222 -12.15 -8.22 -19.24
CA THR A 222 -12.38 -8.44 -20.67
C THR A 222 -11.80 -9.77 -21.10
N THR A 223 -10.52 -10.03 -20.79
CA THR A 223 -9.83 -11.30 -21.10
C THR A 223 -10.58 -12.50 -20.49
N ARG A 224 -11.00 -12.42 -19.23
CA ARG A 224 -11.78 -13.49 -18.58
C ARG A 224 -13.10 -13.76 -19.30
N ARG A 225 -13.85 -12.72 -19.67
CA ARG A 225 -15.10 -12.85 -20.44
C ARG A 225 -14.87 -13.49 -21.80
N TRP A 226 -13.83 -13.06 -22.52
CA TRP A 226 -13.47 -13.67 -23.80
C TRP A 226 -13.11 -15.15 -23.67
N HIS A 227 -12.31 -15.52 -22.66
CA HIS A 227 -12.00 -16.93 -22.39
C HIS A 227 -13.25 -17.74 -22.04
N GLN A 228 -14.16 -17.20 -21.23
CA GLN A 228 -15.43 -17.87 -20.90
C GLN A 228 -16.28 -18.08 -22.14
N SER A 229 -16.47 -17.04 -22.97
CA SER A 229 -17.22 -17.12 -24.23
C SER A 229 -16.60 -18.13 -25.19
N TRP A 230 -15.26 -18.14 -25.32
CA TRP A 230 -14.56 -19.09 -26.18
C TRP A 230 -14.72 -20.53 -25.69
N ARG A 231 -14.55 -20.78 -24.38
CA ARG A 231 -14.79 -22.11 -23.77
C ARG A 231 -16.23 -22.58 -23.97
N ALA A 232 -17.21 -21.68 -23.86
CA ALA A 232 -18.63 -21.99 -24.04
C ALA A 232 -18.98 -22.45 -25.46
N GLN A 233 -18.22 -22.04 -26.48
CA GLN A 233 -18.46 -22.46 -27.86
C GLN A 233 -18.17 -23.96 -28.10
N ARG A 234 -17.48 -24.64 -27.17
CA ARG A 234 -17.14 -26.07 -27.23
C ARG A 234 -16.54 -26.52 -28.57
N ARG A 235 -15.94 -25.63 -29.38
CA ARG A 235 -15.53 -25.93 -30.76
C ARG A 235 -14.58 -27.12 -30.86
N THR A 236 -13.61 -27.23 -29.95
CA THR A 236 -12.69 -28.37 -29.91
C THR A 236 -13.42 -29.65 -29.54
N LYS A 237 -14.30 -29.61 -28.52
CA LYS A 237 -15.11 -30.78 -28.12
C LYS A 237 -16.13 -31.21 -29.18
N ASN A 238 -16.62 -30.27 -29.99
CA ASN A 238 -17.54 -30.57 -31.09
C ASN A 238 -16.82 -31.19 -32.30
N ASN A 239 -15.53 -30.90 -32.51
CA ASN A 239 -14.76 -31.35 -33.67
C ASN A 239 -13.79 -32.50 -33.37
N VAL A 240 -13.52 -32.76 -32.08
CA VAL A 240 -12.74 -33.91 -31.61
C VAL A 240 -13.68 -34.74 -30.74
N PRO A 241 -14.32 -35.78 -31.30
CA PRO A 241 -15.14 -36.68 -30.51
C PRO A 241 -14.26 -37.40 -29.47
N ASP A 242 -14.88 -37.80 -28.36
CA ASP A 242 -14.23 -38.71 -27.43
C ASP A 242 -13.95 -40.02 -28.19
N TYR A 243 -12.70 -40.49 -28.13
CA TYR A 243 -12.33 -41.74 -28.80
C TYR A 243 -12.72 -42.91 -27.89
N ASP A 244 -13.75 -43.66 -28.28
CA ASP A 244 -14.35 -44.74 -27.46
C ASP A 244 -13.46 -45.99 -27.27
N ASN A 245 -12.24 -46.01 -27.81
CA ASN A 245 -11.33 -47.17 -27.75
C ASN A 245 -9.89 -46.79 -27.35
N VAL A 246 -9.72 -45.68 -26.62
CA VAL A 246 -8.41 -45.27 -26.10
C VAL A 246 -8.31 -45.64 -24.63
N ASP A 247 -7.26 -46.36 -24.27
CA ASP A 247 -6.84 -46.51 -22.87
C ASP A 247 -6.29 -45.17 -22.37
N TRP A 248 -7.21 -44.25 -22.04
CA TRP A 248 -6.86 -42.93 -21.51
C TRP A 248 -6.00 -43.02 -20.25
N PRO A 249 -6.24 -43.95 -19.30
CA PRO A 249 -5.33 -44.18 -18.18
C PRO A 249 -3.88 -44.48 -18.61
N GLY A 250 -3.66 -45.46 -19.48
CA GLY A 250 -2.32 -45.80 -19.98
C GLY A 250 -1.70 -44.71 -20.84
N THR A 251 -2.50 -44.06 -21.68
CA THR A 251 -2.07 -42.94 -22.53
C THR A 251 -1.61 -41.75 -21.68
N LEU A 252 -2.39 -41.36 -20.67
CA LEU A 252 -2.04 -40.26 -19.77
C LEU A 252 -0.82 -40.61 -18.91
N ALA A 253 -0.68 -41.86 -18.46
CA ALA A 253 0.53 -42.31 -17.76
C ALA A 253 1.77 -42.13 -18.64
N ILE A 254 1.75 -42.54 -19.91
CA ILE A 254 2.88 -42.37 -20.83
C ILE A 254 3.20 -40.88 -21.08
N VAL A 255 2.17 -40.06 -21.34
CA VAL A 255 2.36 -38.62 -21.58
C VAL A 255 2.91 -37.90 -20.34
N HIS A 256 2.58 -38.36 -19.14
CA HIS A 256 3.08 -37.83 -17.87
C HIS A 256 4.25 -38.62 -17.28
N ASP A 257 5.02 -39.35 -18.11
CA ASP A 257 6.23 -40.06 -17.70
C ASP A 257 6.01 -41.04 -16.54
N ASN A 258 4.94 -41.83 -16.65
CA ASN A 258 4.42 -42.81 -15.68
C ASN A 258 4.10 -42.25 -14.30
N LYS A 259 3.86 -40.94 -14.17
CA LYS A 259 3.41 -40.32 -12.92
C LYS A 259 1.90 -40.45 -12.76
N ALA A 260 1.43 -40.63 -11.52
CA ALA A 260 0.02 -40.75 -11.20
C ALA A 260 -0.75 -39.47 -11.60
N VAL A 261 -1.74 -39.63 -12.48
CA VAL A 261 -2.53 -38.52 -13.05
C VAL A 261 -3.82 -38.38 -12.23
N ASN A 262 -3.78 -37.57 -11.17
CA ASN A 262 -4.93 -37.40 -10.27
C ASN A 262 -5.94 -36.34 -10.76
N THR A 263 -5.65 -35.62 -11.86
CA THR A 263 -6.52 -34.57 -12.42
C THR A 263 -6.28 -34.38 -13.92
N PHE A 264 -7.34 -34.09 -14.69
CA PHE A 264 -7.25 -33.63 -16.09
C PHE A 264 -6.23 -32.50 -16.24
N PHE A 265 -5.51 -32.48 -17.37
CA PHE A 265 -4.51 -31.49 -17.80
C PHE A 265 -4.62 -30.13 -17.12
N SER A 266 -3.90 -29.97 -16.01
CA SER A 266 -3.34 -28.70 -15.55
C SER A 266 -2.53 -28.95 -14.29
N SER A 267 -1.24 -29.24 -14.43
CA SER A 267 -0.31 -28.75 -13.41
C SER A 267 -0.11 -27.25 -13.69
N GLN A 268 0.01 -26.42 -12.65
CA GLN A 268 0.31 -24.99 -12.82
C GLN A 268 1.58 -24.73 -13.63
N ASN A 269 2.48 -25.71 -13.73
CA ASN A 269 3.72 -25.63 -14.49
C ASN A 269 3.53 -25.79 -16.00
N ASP A 270 2.42 -26.36 -16.46
CA ASP A 270 2.14 -26.55 -17.90
C ASP A 270 1.53 -25.31 -18.57
N THR A 271 1.23 -24.27 -17.80
CA THR A 271 0.59 -23.02 -18.27
C THR A 271 1.51 -21.79 -18.22
N ARG A 272 2.83 -21.98 -18.22
CA ARG A 272 3.81 -20.91 -18.40
C ARG A 272 4.41 -20.89 -19.80
#